data_AF-A0A7X6RPC5-F1
#
_entry.id   AF-A0A7X6RPC5-F1
#
_cell.length_a   1.000
_cell.length_b   1.000
_cell.length_c   1.000
_cell.angle_alpha   90.00
_cell.angle_beta   90.00
_cell.angle_gamma   90.00
#
_symmetry.space_group_name_H-M   'P 1'
#
loop_
_entity.id
_entity.type
_entity.pdbx_description
1 polymer ?
#
loop_
_entity_poly.entity_id
_entity_poly.type
_entity_poly.pdbx_seq_one_letter_code
_entity_poly.pdbx_strand_id
1 'polypeptide(L)'
;MELGEDMRPHDIAVADTVDTGVVRRTPAGWRVGGGEEVPDLVSAMVLADLLTGESGTRTPRSQAPGRAPEGASEVERLRHTIAQLEHALHSRVVVEQAIGVLAERHTMAPREAFERLRSSARSRGRKVADLARDVVESSTSPLTVLPDELGASPGSR
;
A
#
# COMPACT_ATOMS: atom_id res chain seq x y z
N MET A 1 55.98 20.16 -12.44
CA MET A 1 55.33 18.95 -11.91
C MET A 1 53.85 19.27 -11.89
N GLU A 2 53.17 18.85 -12.95
CA GLU A 2 51.79 19.22 -13.28
C GLU A 2 50.82 18.17 -12.69
N LEU A 3 49.67 18.67 -12.25
CA LEU A 3 48.34 18.05 -12.21
C LEU A 3 48.02 16.99 -11.16
N GLY A 4 46.91 17.22 -10.47
CA GLY A 4 46.25 16.26 -9.59
C GLY A 4 45.28 16.91 -8.61
N GLU A 5 44.33 17.70 -9.10
CA GLU A 5 43.02 17.83 -8.45
C GLU A 5 42.49 16.42 -8.11
N ASP A 6 41.93 16.19 -6.93
CA ASP A 6 40.46 16.10 -6.81
C ASP A 6 40.03 15.63 -5.41
N MET A 7 38.94 16.24 -4.99
CA MET A 7 38.15 16.13 -3.78
C MET A 7 37.49 14.74 -3.62
N ARG A 8 37.38 14.20 -2.40
CA ARG A 8 36.17 13.45 -1.97
C ARG A 8 35.93 13.52 -0.46
N PRO A 9 34.94 14.32 -0.01
CA PRO A 9 34.18 14.08 1.21
C PRO A 9 33.06 13.07 0.91
N HIS A 10 32.58 12.38 1.95
CA HIS A 10 31.37 11.55 1.98
C HIS A 10 31.47 10.08 1.50
N ASP A 11 32.20 9.24 2.24
CA ASP A 11 31.77 7.84 2.39
C ASP A 11 30.80 7.76 3.59
N ILE A 12 29.61 8.34 3.40
CA ILE A 12 28.47 7.93 4.20
C ILE A 12 28.11 6.55 3.69
N ALA A 13 28.30 5.54 4.52
CA ALA A 13 27.71 4.23 4.32
C ALA A 13 26.21 4.40 4.09
N VAL A 14 25.80 4.47 2.82
CA VAL A 14 24.42 4.22 2.42
C VAL A 14 24.24 2.75 2.75
N ALA A 15 23.69 2.49 3.93
CA ALA A 15 23.11 1.20 4.25
C ALA A 15 22.24 0.83 3.05
N ASP A 16 22.69 -0.21 2.35
CA ASP A 16 22.00 -0.90 1.28
C ASP A 16 20.56 -1.10 1.73
N THR A 17 19.67 -0.22 1.25
CA THR A 17 18.24 -0.37 1.46
C THR A 17 17.87 -1.59 0.66
N VAL A 18 17.88 -2.72 1.37
CA VAL A 18 17.58 -4.07 0.93
C VAL A 18 16.70 -4.04 -0.32
N ASP A 19 17.27 -4.44 -1.46
CA ASP A 19 16.63 -4.53 -2.78
C ASP A 19 15.61 -5.70 -2.80
N THR A 20 14.82 -5.84 -1.72
CA THR A 20 13.85 -6.91 -1.52
C THR A 20 12.72 -6.75 -2.53
N GLY A 21 12.67 -7.64 -3.52
CA GLY A 21 11.60 -7.71 -4.52
C GLY A 21 11.98 -7.22 -5.93
N VAL A 22 13.19 -6.69 -6.16
CA VAL A 22 13.58 -6.27 -7.51
C VAL A 22 14.00 -7.44 -8.37
N VAL A 23 13.29 -7.65 -9.48
CA VAL A 23 13.55 -8.71 -10.46
C VAL A 23 14.59 -8.24 -11.48
N ARG A 24 15.66 -9.02 -11.67
CA ARG A 24 16.76 -8.75 -12.61
C ARG A 24 16.99 -9.95 -13.52
N ARG A 25 17.21 -9.70 -14.82
CA ARG A 25 17.58 -10.73 -15.79
C ARG A 25 19.06 -11.10 -15.65
N THR A 26 19.38 -12.39 -15.69
CA THR A 26 20.74 -12.93 -15.67
C THR A 26 21.02 -13.73 -16.95
N PRO A 27 22.27 -14.17 -17.19
CA PRO A 27 22.58 -15.06 -18.32
C PRO A 27 21.90 -16.43 -18.26
N ALA A 28 21.58 -16.96 -17.07
CA ALA A 28 21.01 -18.29 -16.89
C ALA A 28 19.54 -18.29 -16.37
N GLY A 29 18.92 -17.12 -16.20
CA GLY A 29 17.55 -17.01 -15.72
C GLY A 29 17.19 -15.62 -15.21
N TRP A 30 16.58 -15.59 -14.02
CA TRP A 30 16.10 -14.39 -13.34
C TRP A 30 16.51 -14.42 -11.87
N ARG A 31 16.71 -13.26 -11.27
CA ARG A 31 17.07 -13.11 -9.86
C ARG A 31 16.18 -12.10 -9.18
N VAL A 32 15.82 -12.33 -7.92
CA VAL A 32 15.02 -11.42 -7.11
C VAL A 32 15.85 -10.90 -5.94
N GLY A 33 16.07 -9.59 -5.87
CA GLY A 33 16.98 -8.96 -4.90
C GLY A 33 18.38 -9.59 -4.91
N GLY A 34 18.92 -9.89 -3.73
CA GLY A 34 20.20 -10.60 -3.56
C GLY A 34 20.10 -12.13 -3.50
N GLY A 35 18.94 -12.71 -3.83
CA GLY A 35 18.64 -14.15 -3.66
C GLY A 35 19.17 -15.07 -4.77
N GLU A 36 18.75 -16.35 -4.69
CA GLU A 36 19.08 -17.40 -5.66
C GLU A 36 18.44 -17.13 -7.05
N GLU A 37 19.04 -17.71 -8.09
CA GLU A 37 18.59 -17.59 -9.46
C GLU A 37 17.46 -18.59 -9.78
N VAL A 38 16.39 -18.09 -10.38
CA VAL A 38 15.22 -18.87 -10.78
C VAL A 38 15.15 -19.00 -12.31
N PRO A 39 14.61 -20.12 -12.83
CA PRO A 39 14.74 -20.47 -14.25
C PRO A 39 13.90 -19.59 -15.19
N ASP A 40 12.79 -19.03 -14.71
CA ASP A 40 11.85 -18.26 -15.53
C ASP A 40 11.29 -17.04 -14.80
N LEU A 41 10.70 -16.12 -15.58
CA LEU A 41 10.18 -14.86 -15.08
C LEU A 41 8.97 -15.04 -14.16
N VAL A 42 8.13 -16.05 -14.39
CA VAL A 42 6.94 -16.29 -13.58
C VAL A 42 7.37 -16.74 -12.18
N SER A 43 8.34 -17.66 -12.11
CA SER A 43 8.99 -18.05 -10.85
C SER A 43 9.61 -16.85 -10.13
N ALA A 44 10.23 -15.92 -10.87
CA ALA A 44 10.79 -14.69 -10.29
C ALA A 44 9.71 -13.73 -9.75
N MET A 45 8.59 -13.57 -10.47
CA MET A 45 7.48 -12.74 -10.02
C MET A 45 6.83 -13.29 -8.75
N VAL A 46 6.60 -14.60 -8.70
CA VAL A 46 6.04 -15.27 -7.50
C VAL A 46 7.00 -15.12 -6.32
N LEU A 47 8.30 -15.34 -6.54
CA LEU A 47 9.31 -15.17 -5.49
C LEU A 47 9.39 -13.71 -5.00
N ALA A 48 9.22 -12.72 -5.89
CA ALA A 48 9.17 -11.31 -5.52
C ALA A 48 7.96 -10.97 -4.63
N ASP A 49 6.77 -11.50 -4.96
CA ASP A 49 5.57 -11.33 -4.15
C ASP A 49 5.72 -11.99 -2.77
N LEU A 50 6.30 -13.19 -2.72
CA LEU A 50 6.58 -13.90 -1.46
C LEU A 50 7.58 -13.13 -0.58
N LEU A 51 8.69 -12.67 -1.15
CA LEU A 51 9.71 -11.87 -0.45
C LEU A 51 9.16 -10.53 0.07
N THR A 52 8.21 -9.96 -0.68
CA THR A 52 7.51 -8.73 -0.28
C THR A 52 6.51 -9.01 0.86
N GLY A 53 5.89 -10.19 0.89
CA GLY A 53 4.94 -10.62 1.91
C GLY A 53 5.57 -11.10 3.22
N GLU A 54 6.70 -11.81 3.16
CA GLU A 54 7.39 -12.40 4.32
C GLU A 54 8.20 -11.39 5.15
N SER A 55 8.62 -10.29 4.51
CA SER A 55 9.35 -9.20 5.17
C SER A 55 8.51 -8.42 6.19
N GLY A 56 7.22 -8.74 6.36
CA GLY A 56 6.33 -8.03 7.29
C GLY A 56 6.10 -6.56 6.93
N THR A 57 6.69 -6.09 5.83
CA THR A 57 6.44 -4.79 5.22
C THR A 57 5.08 -4.84 4.57
N ARG A 58 4.03 -4.75 5.42
CA ARG A 58 2.69 -4.40 4.99
C ARG A 58 2.85 -3.26 4.00
N THR A 59 2.51 -3.51 2.72
CA THR A 59 2.67 -2.56 1.60
C THR A 59 2.41 -1.17 2.15
N PRO A 60 3.39 -0.24 2.10
CA PRO A 60 3.32 0.99 2.86
C PRO A 60 1.95 1.61 2.60
N ARG A 61 1.11 1.64 3.64
CA ARG A 61 -0.30 2.05 3.54
C ARG A 61 -0.27 3.36 2.78
N SER A 62 -0.76 3.35 1.53
CA SER A 62 -0.58 4.46 0.59
C SER A 62 -0.85 5.76 1.34
N GLN A 63 0.23 6.48 1.66
CA GLN A 63 0.08 7.72 2.40
C GLN A 63 -0.36 8.74 1.37
N ALA A 64 -1.45 9.44 1.66
CA ALA A 64 -1.86 10.56 0.83
C ALA A 64 -0.64 11.47 0.64
N PRO A 65 -0.32 11.87 -0.60
CA PRO A 65 0.77 12.80 -0.83
C PRO A 65 0.55 14.02 0.06
N GLY A 66 1.56 14.36 0.86
CA GLY A 66 1.50 15.40 1.88
C GLY A 66 1.21 16.79 1.30
N ARG A 67 1.48 17.88 2.00
CA ARG A 67 1.39 19.20 1.35
C ARG A 67 2.52 19.36 0.33
N ALA A 68 2.27 20.01 -0.80
CA ALA A 68 3.32 20.36 -1.76
C ALA A 68 4.42 21.19 -1.07
N PRO A 69 5.71 21.03 -1.44
CA PRO A 69 6.81 21.74 -0.79
C PRO A 69 6.70 23.25 -0.99
N GLU A 70 7.09 24.01 0.04
CA GLU A 70 7.13 25.47 -0.02
C GLU A 70 8.18 25.92 -1.06
N GLY A 71 7.79 26.79 -1.99
CA GLY A 71 8.66 27.24 -3.09
C GLY A 71 8.65 26.37 -4.35
N ALA A 72 7.84 25.30 -4.41
CA ALA A 72 7.69 24.48 -5.60
C ALA A 72 7.31 25.31 -6.84
N SER A 73 7.89 25.01 -8.00
CA SER A 73 7.46 25.55 -9.28
C SER A 73 6.01 25.18 -9.58
N GLU A 74 5.35 25.90 -10.50
CA GLU A 74 3.96 25.59 -10.88
C GLU A 74 3.81 24.15 -11.41
N VAL A 75 4.79 23.68 -12.19
CA VAL A 75 4.80 22.30 -12.71
C VAL A 75 4.88 21.28 -11.56
N GLU A 76 5.70 21.53 -10.54
CA GLU A 76 5.79 20.65 -9.37
C GLU A 76 4.51 20.66 -8.53
N ARG A 77 3.88 21.83 -8.34
CA ARG A 77 2.58 21.95 -7.66
C ARG A 77 1.48 21.17 -8.37
N LEU A 78 1.42 21.26 -9.70
CA LEU A 78 0.46 20.53 -10.51
C LEU A 78 0.69 19.02 -10.43
N ARG A 79 1.95 18.56 -10.58
CA ARG A 79 2.29 17.14 -10.42
C ARG A 79 1.90 16.60 -9.04
N HIS A 80 2.15 17.39 -8.00
CA HIS A 80 1.77 17.04 -6.63
C HIS A 80 0.24 16.94 -6.47
N THR A 81 -0.50 17.88 -7.05
CA THR A 81 -1.97 17.88 -7.03
C THR A 81 -2.53 16.67 -7.77
N ILE A 82 -1.96 16.32 -8.93
CA ILE A 82 -2.33 15.12 -9.68
C ILE A 82 -2.13 13.88 -8.80
N ALA A 83 -0.97 13.72 -8.17
CA ALA A 83 -0.72 12.58 -7.27
C ALA A 83 -1.73 12.53 -6.11
N GLN A 84 -2.11 13.67 -5.53
CA GLN A 84 -3.13 13.72 -4.47
C GLN A 84 -4.51 13.30 -4.96
N LEU A 85 -4.90 13.75 -6.16
CA LEU A 85 -6.16 13.38 -6.78
C LEU A 85 -6.21 11.90 -7.14
N GLU A 86 -5.14 11.37 -7.75
CA GLU A 86 -5.00 9.95 -8.04
C GLU A 86 -5.14 9.10 -6.77
N HIS A 87 -4.44 9.50 -5.71
CA HIS A 87 -4.56 8.84 -4.40
C HIS A 87 -5.99 8.91 -3.85
N ALA A 88 -6.63 10.07 -3.90
CA ALA A 88 -8.00 10.26 -3.42
C ALA A 88 -9.01 9.41 -4.20
N LEU A 89 -8.86 9.33 -5.53
CA LEU A 89 -9.70 8.50 -6.39
C LEU A 89 -9.54 7.01 -6.08
N HIS A 90 -8.30 6.53 -5.94
CA HIS A 90 -8.04 5.14 -5.59
C HIS A 90 -8.61 4.80 -4.20
N SER A 91 -8.40 5.69 -3.22
CA SER A 91 -8.98 5.54 -1.89
C SER A 91 -10.50 5.48 -1.92
N ARG A 92 -11.15 6.26 -2.79
CA ARG A 92 -12.61 6.28 -2.89
C ARG A 92 -13.15 4.94 -3.38
N VAL A 93 -12.57 4.36 -4.43
CA VAL A 93 -13.03 3.08 -4.99
C VAL A 93 -13.09 2.00 -3.91
N VAL A 94 -12.04 1.87 -3.10
CA VAL A 94 -11.99 0.87 -2.02
C VAL A 94 -13.05 1.13 -0.95
N VAL A 95 -13.31 2.39 -0.60
CA VAL A 95 -14.36 2.75 0.37
C VAL A 95 -15.75 2.40 -0.17
N GLU A 96 -16.04 2.70 -1.43
CA GLU A 96 -17.33 2.37 -2.06
C GLU A 96 -17.53 0.84 -2.15
N GLN A 97 -16.47 0.08 -2.46
CA GLN A 97 -16.52 -1.39 -2.44
C GLN A 97 -16.82 -1.93 -1.04
N ALA A 98 -16.16 -1.41 -0.01
CA ALA A 98 -16.42 -1.80 1.37
C ALA A 98 -17.86 -1.47 1.81
N ILE A 99 -18.38 -0.31 1.39
CA ILE A 99 -19.78 0.05 1.60
C ILE A 99 -20.71 -0.98 0.94
N GLY A 100 -20.44 -1.38 -0.30
CA GLY A 100 -21.20 -2.40 -1.00
C GLY A 100 -21.21 -3.75 -0.28
N VAL A 101 -20.03 -4.22 0.15
CA VAL A 101 -19.87 -5.46 0.93
C VAL A 101 -20.70 -5.41 2.22
N LEU A 102 -20.59 -4.32 2.98
CA LEU A 102 -21.32 -4.19 4.25
C LEU A 102 -22.83 -4.04 4.04
N ALA A 103 -23.25 -3.30 3.02
CA ALA A 103 -24.66 -3.10 2.70
C ALA A 103 -25.34 -4.42 2.33
N GLU A 104 -24.67 -5.23 1.51
CA GLU A 104 -25.16 -6.54 1.09
C GLU A 104 -25.18 -7.52 2.27
N ARG A 105 -24.03 -7.71 2.95
CA ARG A 105 -23.86 -8.68 4.03
C ARG A 105 -24.81 -8.47 5.21
N HIS A 106 -25.13 -7.22 5.50
CA HIS A 106 -25.96 -6.84 6.64
C HIS A 106 -27.35 -6.32 6.25
N THR A 107 -27.71 -6.40 4.96
CA THR A 107 -29.00 -5.93 4.44
C THR A 107 -29.35 -4.51 4.91
N MET A 108 -28.40 -3.59 4.77
CA MET A 108 -28.56 -2.19 5.22
C MET A 108 -28.39 -1.20 4.08
N ALA A 109 -28.89 0.02 4.29
CA ALA A 109 -28.71 1.09 3.33
C ALA A 109 -27.21 1.48 3.21
N PRO A 110 -26.71 1.81 1.99
CA PRO A 110 -25.31 2.22 1.79
C PRO A 110 -24.85 3.36 2.71
N ARG A 111 -25.76 4.31 3.00
CA ARG A 111 -25.47 5.42 3.92
C ARG A 111 -25.22 4.93 5.35
N GLU A 112 -25.97 3.94 5.82
CA GLU A 112 -25.76 3.35 7.13
C GLU A 112 -24.44 2.58 7.18
N ALA A 113 -24.14 1.82 6.14
CA ALA A 113 -22.89 1.07 6.03
C ALA A 113 -21.66 2.00 6.08
N PHE A 114 -21.73 3.15 5.40
CA PHE A 114 -20.68 4.18 5.45
C PHE A 114 -20.51 4.77 6.86
N GLU A 115 -21.60 5.11 7.55
CA GLU A 115 -21.51 5.65 8.92
C GLU A 115 -20.94 4.63 9.90
N ARG A 116 -21.29 3.34 9.76
CA ARG A 116 -20.69 2.26 10.57
C ARG A 116 -19.20 2.12 10.31
N LEU A 117 -18.80 2.10 9.04
CA LEU A 117 -17.39 2.05 8.65
C LEU A 117 -16.62 3.26 9.21
N ARG A 118 -17.19 4.46 9.12
CA ARG A 118 -16.59 5.71 9.63
C ARG A 118 -16.48 5.71 11.15
N SER A 119 -17.54 5.28 11.85
CA SER A 119 -17.57 5.16 13.31
C SER A 119 -16.51 4.19 13.81
N SER A 120 -16.44 3.00 13.20
CA SER A 120 -15.46 1.95 13.51
C SER A 120 -14.02 2.38 13.24
N ALA A 121 -13.78 3.13 12.16
CA ALA A 121 -12.46 3.70 11.86
C ALA A 121 -12.07 4.78 12.89
N ARG A 122 -13.01 5.67 13.24
CA ARG A 122 -12.79 6.76 14.19
C ARG A 122 -12.51 6.24 15.61
N SER A 123 -13.29 5.28 16.10
CA SER A 123 -13.11 4.71 17.44
C SER A 123 -11.75 4.01 17.60
N ARG A 124 -11.15 3.56 16.49
CA ARG A 124 -9.84 2.91 16.45
C ARG A 124 -8.69 3.83 16.06
N GLY A 125 -8.95 5.12 15.79
CA GLY A 125 -7.92 6.04 15.27
C GLY A 125 -7.33 5.58 13.93
N ARG A 126 -8.08 4.81 13.13
CA ARG A 126 -7.65 4.31 11.82
C ARG A 126 -8.23 5.17 10.70
N LYS A 127 -7.53 5.25 9.57
CA LYS A 127 -8.10 5.85 8.35
C LYS A 127 -9.22 4.97 7.82
N VAL A 128 -10.31 5.58 7.36
CA VAL A 128 -11.47 4.88 6.78
C VAL A 128 -11.05 3.98 5.61
N ALA A 129 -10.19 4.47 4.73
CA ALA A 129 -9.67 3.71 3.59
C ALA A 129 -8.92 2.43 4.01
N ASP A 130 -8.22 2.48 5.14
CA ASP A 130 -7.47 1.32 5.62
C ASP A 130 -8.41 0.27 6.22
N LEU A 131 -9.50 0.69 6.87
CA LEU A 131 -10.50 -0.25 7.36
C LEU A 131 -11.36 -0.79 6.22
N ALA A 132 -11.60 0.01 5.18
CA ALA A 132 -12.28 -0.42 3.96
C ALA A 132 -11.52 -1.55 3.25
N ARG A 133 -10.18 -1.49 3.20
CA ARG A 133 -9.37 -2.60 2.65
C ARG A 133 -9.60 -3.90 3.41
N ASP A 134 -9.55 -3.87 4.74
CA ASP A 134 -9.82 -5.06 5.56
C ASP A 134 -11.22 -5.63 5.28
N VAL A 135 -12.23 -4.76 5.11
CA VAL A 135 -13.61 -5.18 4.75
C VAL A 135 -13.66 -5.87 3.39
N VAL A 136 -13.07 -5.27 2.36
CA VAL A 136 -13.05 -5.87 1.01
C VAL A 136 -12.30 -7.20 1.05
N GLU A 137 -11.16 -7.26 1.72
CA GLU A 137 -10.37 -8.49 1.88
C GLU A 137 -11.14 -9.60 2.63
N SER A 138 -11.93 -9.25 3.63
CA SER A 138 -12.79 -10.22 4.35
C SER A 138 -13.87 -10.85 3.49
N SER A 139 -14.22 -10.24 2.35
CA SER A 139 -15.22 -10.81 1.44
C SER A 139 -14.66 -11.95 0.57
N THR A 140 -13.33 -12.02 0.42
CA THR A 140 -12.65 -13.06 -0.37
C THR A 140 -11.75 -13.96 0.48
N SER A 141 -11.40 -13.53 1.70
CA SER A 141 -10.57 -14.27 2.64
C SER A 141 -11.26 -14.41 4.01
N PRO A 142 -11.69 -15.64 4.40
CA PRO A 142 -12.31 -15.89 5.70
C PRO A 142 -11.39 -15.63 6.91
N LEU A 143 -10.08 -15.49 6.66
CA LEU A 143 -9.07 -15.27 7.70
C LEU A 143 -8.97 -13.80 8.14
N THR A 144 -9.54 -12.88 7.36
CA THR A 144 -9.51 -11.45 7.67
C THR A 144 -10.59 -11.12 8.69
N VAL A 145 -10.18 -11.00 9.96
CA VAL A 145 -11.08 -10.69 11.06
C VAL A 145 -11.44 -9.21 11.05
N LEU A 146 -12.73 -8.92 10.91
CA LEU A 146 -13.26 -7.57 11.05
C LEU A 146 -13.60 -7.24 12.50
N PRO A 147 -13.58 -5.95 12.87
CA PRO A 147 -14.26 -5.46 14.06
C PRO A 147 -15.67 -6.02 14.23
N ASP A 148 -16.07 -6.36 15.45
CA ASP A 148 -17.40 -6.92 15.74
C ASP A 148 -18.54 -6.08 15.17
N GLU A 149 -18.47 -4.75 15.22
CA GLU A 149 -19.50 -3.87 14.65
C GLU A 149 -19.61 -3.90 13.12
N LEU A 150 -18.57 -4.39 12.43
CA LEU A 150 -18.54 -4.60 10.98
C LEU A 150 -18.75 -6.08 10.62
N GLY A 151 -18.43 -6.99 11.55
CA GLY A 151 -18.57 -8.44 11.41
C GLY A 151 -19.93 -8.99 11.84
N ALA A 152 -20.64 -8.34 12.75
CA ALA A 152 -21.92 -8.81 13.28
C ALA A 152 -23.13 -8.19 12.55
N SER A 153 -24.13 -9.02 12.25
CA SER A 153 -25.41 -8.57 11.72
C SER A 153 -26.20 -7.84 12.81
N PRO A 154 -26.83 -6.69 12.53
CA PRO A 154 -27.64 -5.98 13.52
C PRO A 154 -28.85 -6.83 13.94
N GLY A 155 -28.71 -7.55 15.05
CA GLY A 155 -29.74 -8.43 15.58
C GLY A 155 -29.25 -9.60 16.45
N SER A 156 -27.94 -9.79 16.63
CA SER A 156 -27.40 -10.92 17.40
C SER A 156 -27.11 -10.64 18.89
N ARG A 157 -27.87 -9.76 19.56
CA ARG A 157 -27.81 -9.56 21.01
C ARG A 157 -29.17 -9.67 21.66
#